data_AF-A0A1J3GAN7-F1
#
_entry.id   AF-A0A1J3GAN7-F1
#
_cell.length_a   1.000
_cell.length_b   1.000
_cell.length_c   1.000
_cell.angle_alpha   90.00
_cell.angle_beta   90.00
_cell.angle_gamma   90.00
#
_symmetry.space_group_name_H-M   'P 1'
#
loop_
_entity.id
_entity.type
_entity.pdbx_description
1 polymer ?
#
loop_
_entity_poly.entity_id
_entity_poly.type
_entity_poly.pdbx_seq_one_letter_code
_entity_poly.pdbx_strand_id
1 'polypeptide(L)'
;YLEISVLANENKAMEDLAVVLSTSMVHPRNVNLTGRVKKIHFNPWDISLLHLGYVQRGLLFPKPNPKIDLLPHLKTSLSTALDQFYPFAGQLVKVKNEDDDDHTVSFFHQL
;
A
#
# COMPACT_ATOMS: atom_id res chain seq x y z
N TYR A 1 2.85 1.39 2.06
CA TYR A 1 1.61 1.56 2.84
C TYR A 1 0.42 1.14 2.00
N LEU A 2 -0.23 0.04 2.35
CA LEU A 2 -1.54 -0.32 1.81
C LEU A 2 -2.56 -0.06 2.90
N GLU A 3 -3.28 1.04 2.76
CA GLU A 3 -4.40 1.39 3.63
C GLU A 3 -5.66 0.73 3.05
N ILE A 4 -6.30 -0.16 3.83
CA ILE A 4 -7.64 -0.64 3.50
C ILE A 4 -8.62 0.23 4.28
N SER A 5 -9.37 1.08 3.56
CA SER A 5 -10.48 1.84 4.12
C SER A 5 -11.79 1.20 3.66
N VAL A 6 -12.59 0.70 4.60
CA VAL A 6 -13.94 0.19 4.32
C VAL A 6 -14.93 1.33 4.53
N LEU A 7 -15.60 1.76 3.46
CA LEU A 7 -16.59 2.83 3.46
C LEU A 7 -17.99 2.24 3.36
N ALA A 8 -18.93 2.74 4.18
CA ALA A 8 -20.35 2.44 4.09
C ALA A 8 -21.11 3.69 3.65
N ASN A 9 -22.03 3.54 2.69
CA ASN A 9 -22.82 4.64 2.12
C ASN A 9 -24.26 4.61 2.64
N GLU A 10 -24.69 5.69 3.29
CA GLU A 10 -26.09 6.05 3.54
C GLU A 10 -26.31 7.47 2.98
N ASN A 11 -26.93 7.61 1.80
CA ASN A 11 -27.14 8.92 1.14
C ASN A 11 -28.01 9.84 2.03
N LYS A 12 -27.70 11.13 2.27
CA LYS A 12 -27.97 12.25 1.34
C LYS A 12 -27.42 13.59 1.88
N ALA A 13 -26.28 14.04 1.37
CA ALA A 13 -25.81 15.42 1.22
C ALA A 13 -24.37 15.37 0.69
N MET A 14 -24.19 15.68 -0.60
CA MET A 14 -23.01 15.38 -1.41
C MET A 14 -21.80 16.26 -1.06
N GLU A 15 -21.25 16.13 0.14
CA GLU A 15 -19.90 16.60 0.49
C GLU A 15 -19.31 15.96 1.78
N ASP A 16 -20.05 15.13 2.53
CA ASP A 16 -19.62 14.55 3.82
C ASP A 16 -19.89 13.01 3.98
N LEU A 17 -19.87 12.23 2.90
CA LEU A 17 -20.66 10.97 2.81
C LEU A 17 -19.95 9.63 3.07
N ALA A 18 -18.76 9.60 3.66
CA ALA A 18 -18.07 8.33 3.89
C ALA A 18 -17.38 8.29 5.26
N VAL A 19 -17.95 7.49 6.17
CA VAL A 19 -17.34 7.22 7.48
C VAL A 19 -16.39 6.04 7.34
N VAL A 20 -15.11 6.25 7.69
CA VAL A 20 -14.13 5.17 7.81
C VAL A 20 -14.46 4.35 9.05
N LEU A 21 -14.82 3.09 8.86
CA LEU A 21 -15.20 2.20 9.96
C LEU A 21 -13.99 1.56 10.66
N SER A 22 -12.91 1.34 9.92
CA SER A 22 -11.69 0.72 10.43
C SER A 22 -10.50 1.04 9.55
N THR A 23 -9.36 1.29 10.18
CA THR A 23 -8.05 1.38 9.54
C THR A 23 -7.10 0.43 10.27
N SER A 24 -6.32 -0.36 9.53
CA SER A 24 -5.31 -1.23 10.13
C SER A 24 -4.16 -1.51 9.17
N MET A 25 -2.95 -1.65 9.72
CA MET A 25 -1.79 -2.09 8.96
C MET A 25 -1.77 -3.61 8.84
N VAL A 26 -1.60 -4.12 7.61
CA VAL A 26 -1.51 -5.55 7.32
C VAL A 26 -0.09 -5.89 6.88
N HIS A 27 0.48 -6.93 7.50
CA HIS A 27 1.82 -7.42 7.20
C HIS A 27 1.72 -8.74 6.42
N PRO A 28 2.75 -9.11 5.63
CA PRO A 28 2.88 -10.46 5.09
C PRO A 28 2.83 -11.49 6.21
N ARG A 29 2.25 -12.67 5.97
CA ARG A 29 2.22 -13.74 6.98
C ARG A 29 3.62 -14.30 7.22
N ASN A 30 4.41 -14.40 6.15
CA ASN A 30 5.78 -14.85 6.22
C ASN A 30 6.75 -13.66 6.15
N VAL A 31 7.19 -13.23 7.33
CA VAL A 31 8.25 -12.24 7.55
C VAL A 31 9.65 -12.83 7.38
N ASN A 32 9.79 -14.12 7.08
CA ASN A 32 11.10 -14.71 6.86
C ASN A 32 11.63 -14.25 5.48
N LEU A 33 12.40 -13.17 5.51
CA LEU A 33 12.99 -12.53 4.33
C LEU A 33 14.23 -13.28 3.82
N THR A 34 14.54 -14.48 4.32
CA THR A 34 15.70 -15.25 3.86
C THR A 34 15.54 -15.54 2.37
N GLY A 35 16.46 -14.99 1.55
CA GLY A 35 16.41 -15.10 0.09
C GLY A 35 15.52 -14.06 -0.62
N ARG A 36 14.82 -13.17 0.10
CA ARG A 36 14.09 -12.05 -0.50
C ARG A 36 14.98 -10.82 -0.68
N VAL A 37 14.74 -10.07 -1.75
CA VAL A 37 15.47 -8.83 -2.06
C VAL A 37 15.13 -7.76 -1.03
N LYS A 38 16.08 -7.42 -0.14
CA LYS A 38 15.88 -6.43 0.94
C LYS A 38 15.84 -4.98 0.46
N LYS A 39 16.42 -4.71 -0.70
CA LYS A 39 16.54 -3.38 -1.31
C LYS A 39 16.28 -3.47 -2.80
N ILE A 40 15.26 -2.78 -3.29
CA ILE A 40 14.91 -2.74 -4.71
C ILE A 40 15.27 -1.36 -5.23
N HIS A 41 16.26 -1.30 -6.12
CA HIS A 41 16.63 -0.06 -6.79
C HIS A 41 15.64 0.26 -7.90
N PHE A 42 15.27 1.52 -8.00
CA PHE A 42 14.42 2.01 -9.08
C PHE A 42 15.21 2.17 -10.36
N ASN A 43 14.60 1.76 -11.47
CA ASN A 43 15.13 2.12 -12.78
C ASN A 43 14.78 3.60 -13.08
N PRO A 44 15.43 4.25 -14.06
CA PRO A 44 15.15 5.65 -14.39
C PRO A 44 13.67 5.95 -14.74
N TRP A 45 12.97 4.98 -15.35
CA TRP A 45 11.54 5.12 -15.66
C TRP A 45 10.69 5.13 -14.40
N ASP A 46 10.97 4.26 -13.42
CA ASP A 46 10.24 4.22 -12.16
C ASP A 46 10.35 5.56 -11.41
N ILE A 47 11.53 6.20 -11.43
CA ILE A 47 11.75 7.52 -10.82
C ILE A 47 10.91 8.60 -11.51
N SER A 48 10.81 8.55 -12.85
CA SER A 48 9.97 9.50 -13.59
C SER A 48 8.49 9.41 -13.18
N LEU A 49 8.01 8.20 -12.85
CA LEU A 49 6.63 7.94 -12.44
C LEU A 49 6.31 8.39 -11.01
N LEU A 50 7.32 8.61 -10.14
CA LEU A 50 7.10 9.13 -8.78
C LEU A 50 6.41 10.50 -8.77
N HIS A 51 6.57 11.29 -9.83
CA HIS A 51 5.94 12.60 -9.99
C HIS A 51 4.44 12.52 -10.30
N LEU A 52 3.92 11.36 -10.71
CA LEU A 52 2.51 11.18 -11.05
C LEU A 52 1.59 11.04 -9.82
N GLY A 53 2.17 11.01 -8.61
CA GLY A 53 1.43 10.88 -7.35
C GLY A 53 0.88 9.48 -7.10
N TYR A 54 0.15 9.35 -5.99
CA TYR A 54 -0.45 8.07 -5.59
C TYR A 54 -1.67 7.75 -6.47
N VAL A 55 -1.64 6.59 -7.13
CA VAL A 55 -2.76 6.10 -7.92
C VAL A 55 -3.88 5.64 -6.97
N GLN A 56 -4.98 6.39 -6.93
CA GLN A 56 -6.17 6.02 -6.17
C GLN A 56 -7.11 5.17 -7.04
N ARG A 57 -7.42 3.94 -6.60
CA ARG A 57 -8.36 3.04 -7.27
C ARG A 57 -9.35 2.50 -6.24
N GLY A 58 -10.62 2.46 -6.62
CA GLY A 58 -11.70 1.88 -5.81
C GLY A 58 -12.42 0.77 -6.57
N LEU A 59 -13.00 -0.17 -5.84
CA LEU A 59 -13.92 -1.19 -6.36
C LEU A 59 -15.25 -1.05 -5.63
N LEU A 60 -16.34 -1.02 -6.39
CA LEU A 60 -17.69 -0.96 -5.84
C LEU A 60 -18.31 -2.36 -5.88
N PHE A 61 -18.73 -2.85 -4.72
CA PHE A 61 -19.41 -4.13 -4.58
C PHE A 61 -20.86 -3.92 -4.10
N PRO A 62 -21.80 -4.80 -4.46
CA PRO A 62 -23.11 -4.84 -3.82
C PRO A 62 -22.96 -5.04 -2.31
N LYS A 63 -23.95 -4.58 -1.54
CA LYS A 63 -23.93 -4.72 -0.07
C LYS A 63 -23.74 -6.20 0.30
N PRO A 64 -22.69 -6.54 1.08
CA PRO A 64 -22.43 -7.91 1.46
C PRO A 64 -23.52 -8.42 2.40
N ASN A 65 -23.69 -9.74 2.46
CA ASN A 65 -24.58 -10.37 3.43
C ASN A 65 -24.12 -10.01 4.85
N PRO A 66 -24.99 -9.47 5.73
CA PRO A 66 -24.61 -9.07 7.09
C PRO A 66 -24.11 -10.24 7.97
N LYS A 67 -24.34 -11.49 7.56
CA LYS A 67 -23.80 -12.68 8.24
C LYS A 67 -22.31 -12.92 7.96
N ILE A 68 -21.73 -12.23 6.98
CA ILE A 68 -20.33 -12.39 6.60
C ILE A 68 -19.53 -11.25 7.23
N ASP A 69 -18.64 -11.59 8.15
CA ASP A 69 -17.65 -10.64 8.66
C ASP A 69 -16.53 -10.48 7.64
N LEU A 70 -16.63 -9.46 6.81
CA LEU A 70 -15.72 -9.23 5.69
C LEU A 70 -14.33 -8.79 6.14
N LEU A 71 -14.23 -8.11 7.29
CA LEU A 71 -12.98 -7.46 7.70
C LEU A 71 -11.85 -8.47 8.00
N PRO A 72 -12.05 -9.56 8.76
CA PRO A 72 -11.05 -10.60 8.94
C PRO A 72 -10.64 -11.26 7.63
N HIS A 73 -11.61 -11.55 6.75
CA HIS A 73 -11.33 -12.18 5.46
C HIS A 73 -10.44 -11.30 4.58
N LEU A 74 -10.74 -9.99 4.48
CA LEU A 74 -9.92 -9.04 3.74
C LEU A 74 -8.50 -8.92 4.30
N LYS A 75 -8.35 -8.89 5.64
CA LYS A 75 -7.04 -8.85 6.28
C LYS A 75 -6.22 -10.10 5.97
N THR A 76 -6.82 -11.28 6.11
CA THR A 76 -6.15 -12.55 5.83
C THR A 76 -5.79 -12.70 4.35
N SER A 77 -6.70 -12.33 3.44
CA SER A 77 -6.43 -12.40 2.00
C SER A 77 -5.34 -11.41 1.59
N LEU A 78 -5.34 -10.18 2.12
CA LEU A 78 -4.28 -9.21 1.84
C LEU A 78 -2.94 -9.69 2.40
N SER A 79 -2.90 -10.16 3.64
CA SER A 79 -1.70 -10.71 4.28
C SER A 79 -1.11 -11.88 3.48
N THR A 80 -1.97 -12.72 2.91
CA THR A 80 -1.59 -13.81 1.99
C THR A 80 -1.00 -13.28 0.69
N ALA A 81 -1.65 -12.31 0.05
CA ALA A 81 -1.16 -11.72 -1.19
C ALA A 81 0.20 -11.04 -0.99
N LEU A 82 0.41 -10.36 0.14
CA LEU A 82 1.66 -9.73 0.51
C LEU A 82 2.83 -10.72 0.67
N ASP A 83 2.58 -12.02 0.87
CA ASP A 83 3.65 -13.02 0.86
C ASP A 83 4.29 -13.16 -0.54
N GLN A 84 3.50 -12.98 -1.60
CA GLN A 84 3.96 -13.04 -2.99
C GLN A 84 4.36 -11.66 -3.52
N PHE A 85 3.58 -10.64 -3.19
CA PHE A 85 3.82 -9.25 -3.58
C PHE A 85 4.46 -8.44 -2.46
N TYR A 86 5.50 -9.01 -1.86
CA TYR A 86 6.20 -8.46 -0.71
C TYR A 86 6.71 -7.01 -0.90
N PRO A 87 7.03 -6.51 -2.11
CA PRO A 87 7.38 -5.09 -2.27
C PRO A 87 6.27 -4.15 -1.78
N PHE A 88 4.97 -4.49 -1.88
CA PHE A 88 3.94 -3.56 -1.40
C PHE A 88 3.88 -3.38 0.13
N ALA A 89 4.54 -4.27 0.88
CA ALA A 89 4.67 -4.17 2.33
C ALA A 89 5.87 -3.32 2.77
N GLY A 90 6.76 -2.93 1.85
CA GLY A 90 7.92 -2.10 2.16
C GLY A 90 7.65 -0.59 2.18
N GLN A 91 8.72 0.17 2.36
CA GLN A 91 8.75 1.62 2.41
C GLN A 91 9.66 2.20 1.32
N LEU A 92 9.24 3.32 0.73
CA LEU A 92 10.08 4.12 -0.15
C LEU A 92 11.07 4.95 0.68
N VAL A 93 12.35 4.79 0.42
CA VAL A 93 13.44 5.49 1.11
C VAL A 93 14.13 6.46 0.15
N LYS A 94 14.42 7.67 0.65
CA LYS A 94 15.20 8.70 -0.02
C LYS A 94 16.52 8.88 0.72
N VAL A 95 17.64 8.76 0.02
CA VAL A 95 18.99 8.99 0.57
C VAL A 95 19.65 10.09 -0.23
N LYS A 96 20.29 11.03 0.49
CA LYS A 96 21.14 12.06 -0.13
C LYS A 96 22.53 11.48 -0.33
N ASN A 97 23.09 11.62 -1.53
CA ASN A 97 24.46 11.19 -1.79
C ASN A 97 25.37 12.35 -1.39
N GLU A 98 26.22 12.13 -0.37
CA GLU A 98 27.09 13.18 0.18
C GLU A 98 28.39 13.34 -0.62
N ASP A 99 28.76 12.30 -1.39
CA ASP A 99 30.01 12.25 -2.17
C ASP A 99 29.88 12.83 -3.59
N ASP A 100 28.69 13.31 -3.98
CA ASP A 100 28.45 13.94 -5.29
C ASP A 100 28.40 15.47 -5.15
N ASP A 101 29.29 16.17 -5.88
CA ASP A 101 29.28 17.63 -6.03
C ASP A 101 27.95 18.17 -6.58
N ASP A 102 27.15 17.30 -7.24
CA ASP A 102 25.87 17.60 -7.87
C ASP A 102 24.64 17.46 -6.96
N HIS A 103 24.81 17.22 -5.64
CA HIS A 103 23.71 17.08 -4.67
C HIS A 103 22.63 16.06 -5.09
N THR A 104 23.05 14.92 -5.61
CA THR A 104 22.13 13.90 -6.14
C THR A 104 21.40 13.16 -5.00
N VAL A 105 20.22 12.61 -5.32
CA VAL A 105 19.41 11.83 -4.38
C VAL A 105 19.06 10.46 -4.97
N SER A 106 19.18 9.43 -4.14
CA SER A 106 18.86 8.05 -4.49
C SER A 106 17.51 7.64 -3.89
N PHE A 107 16.68 6.95 -4.67
CA PHE A 107 15.43 6.36 -4.21
C PHE A 107 15.50 4.84 -4.31
N PHE A 108 15.02 4.14 -3.27
CA PHE A 108 14.89 2.69 -3.29
C PHE A 108 13.75 2.22 -2.40
N HIS A 109 13.29 1.02 -2.67
CA HIS A 109 12.32 0.34 -1.84
C HIS A 109 13.03 -0.52 -0.79
N GLN A 110 12.67 -0.36 0.48
CA GLN A 110 13.17 -1.15 1.61
C GLN A 110 12.02 -2.00 2.18
N LEU A 111 12.30 -3.28 2.43
CA LEU A 111 11.35 -4.21 3.08
C LEU A 111 11.50 -4.25 4.60
#